data_AF-A0A1H8YNS9-F1
#
_entry.id   AF-A0A1H8YNS9-F1
#
_cell.length_a   1.000
_cell.length_b   1.000
_cell.length_c   1.000
_cell.angle_alpha   90.00
_cell.angle_beta   90.00
_cell.angle_gamma   90.00
#
_symmetry.space_group_name_H-M   'P 1'
#
loop_
_entity.id
_entity.type
_entity.pdbx_description
1 polymer ?
#
loop_
_entity_poly.entity_id
_entity_poly.type
_entity_poly.pdbx_seq_one_letter_code
_entity_poly.pdbx_strand_id
1 'polypeptide(L)'
;MFTSSTLDATCGEVYVTITYGWKTFPAIIDHERSNGFPVPRFRRTVAEAIAPWLNSLHGRDPSAWRHTATIDGDVFSLTDTEQGTLELIEPDENNRYAIGSGVGPWELTAPQRDSQADAALLSDPARLTAEDGEILVTVNIDGEDPAFPALSWQGGWSRAGSPRFRRPVAEAVVAWISNTASMYGPDECFSAYWDGDIVVLIDPQLVGEDGYLPSRIAADEDGRYSIGATFEWERVD
;
A
#
# COMPACT_ATOMS: atom_id res chain seq x y z
N MET A 1 20.24 -13.70 1.11
CA MET A 1 20.27 -12.23 1.02
C MET A 1 19.62 -11.89 -0.32
N PHE A 2 18.32 -11.58 -0.32
CA PHE A 2 17.59 -11.28 -1.57
C PHE A 2 17.84 -9.81 -1.92
N THR A 3 18.23 -9.54 -3.16
CA THR A 3 18.38 -8.17 -3.68
C THR A 3 17.00 -7.51 -3.74
N SER A 4 16.92 -6.25 -3.30
CA SER A 4 15.67 -5.49 -3.11
C SER A 4 14.69 -5.53 -4.29
N SER A 5 15.19 -5.59 -5.54
CA SER A 5 14.37 -5.49 -6.75
C SER A 5 13.46 -6.70 -7.03
N THR A 6 13.68 -7.84 -6.39
CA THR A 6 12.88 -9.05 -6.66
C THR A 6 11.59 -9.13 -5.85
N LEU A 7 11.36 -8.21 -4.90
CA LEU A 7 10.16 -8.16 -4.06
C LEU A 7 9.33 -6.89 -4.28
N ASP A 8 9.64 -6.12 -5.32
CA ASP A 8 8.79 -5.01 -5.73
C ASP A 8 7.54 -5.55 -6.44
N ALA A 9 6.44 -4.80 -6.30
CA ALA A 9 5.21 -5.05 -7.03
C ALA A 9 5.45 -4.93 -8.53
N THR A 10 4.82 -5.83 -9.29
CA THR A 10 4.74 -5.78 -10.75
C THR A 10 3.33 -5.41 -11.17
N CYS A 11 3.10 -5.18 -12.47
CA CYS A 11 1.82 -4.69 -13.00
C CYS A 11 0.61 -5.48 -12.45
N GLY A 12 -0.29 -4.79 -11.77
CA GLY A 12 -1.51 -5.37 -11.18
C GLY A 12 -1.32 -5.96 -9.78
N GLU A 13 -0.09 -6.00 -9.24
CA GLU A 13 0.15 -6.37 -7.85
C GLU A 13 -0.06 -5.18 -6.91
N VAL A 14 -0.50 -5.49 -5.70
CA VAL A 14 -0.60 -4.58 -4.56
C VAL A 14 0.17 -5.18 -3.40
N TYR A 15 0.57 -4.36 -2.43
CA TYR A 15 1.24 -4.86 -1.23
C TYR A 15 0.21 -5.34 -0.21
N VAL A 16 0.50 -6.50 0.37
CA VAL A 16 -0.22 -7.08 1.50
C VAL A 16 0.74 -7.38 2.65
N THR A 17 0.22 -7.39 3.87
CA THR A 17 0.91 -7.86 5.07
C THR A 17 -0.02 -8.78 5.87
N ILE A 18 0.51 -9.60 6.77
CA ILE A 18 -0.33 -10.25 7.79
C ILE A 18 -0.46 -9.27 8.95
N THR A 19 -1.64 -9.17 9.58
CA THR A 19 -1.86 -8.30 10.75
C THR A 19 -0.72 -8.45 11.77
N TYR A 20 -0.18 -7.34 12.27
CA TYR A 20 1.00 -7.26 13.15
C TYR A 20 2.36 -7.67 12.52
N GLY A 21 2.38 -8.01 11.23
CA GLY A 21 3.58 -8.29 10.45
C GLY A 21 4.22 -7.02 9.90
N TRP A 22 5.52 -6.84 10.14
CA TRP A 22 6.29 -5.67 9.66
C TRP A 22 6.77 -5.80 8.22
N LYS A 23 6.49 -6.92 7.55
CA LYS A 23 7.00 -7.21 6.22
C LYS A 23 5.85 -7.30 5.23
N THR A 24 5.95 -6.51 4.17
CA THR A 24 4.96 -6.45 3.11
C THR A 24 5.42 -7.26 1.92
N PHE A 25 4.47 -7.78 1.15
CA PHE A 25 4.71 -8.64 0.01
C PHE A 25 3.77 -8.26 -1.14
N PRO A 26 4.26 -8.19 -2.39
CA PRO A 26 3.40 -7.91 -3.53
C PRO A 26 2.60 -9.16 -3.91
N ALA A 27 1.31 -8.97 -4.16
CA ALA A 27 0.39 -10.02 -4.58
C ALA A 27 -0.65 -9.47 -5.55
N ILE A 28 -1.25 -10.35 -6.35
CA ILE A 28 -2.56 -10.07 -6.94
C ILE A 28 -3.59 -10.42 -5.86
N ILE A 29 -4.61 -9.58 -5.71
CA ILE A 29 -5.75 -9.87 -4.85
C ILE A 29 -6.96 -10.20 -5.72
N ASP A 30 -7.68 -11.25 -5.34
CA ASP A 30 -8.98 -11.53 -5.92
C ASP A 30 -10.01 -10.49 -5.48
N HIS A 31 -11.11 -10.41 -6.22
CA HIS A 31 -12.24 -9.55 -5.85
C HIS A 31 -12.96 -10.06 -4.59
N GLU A 32 -13.00 -11.37 -4.36
CA GLU A 32 -13.66 -11.98 -3.22
C GLU A 32 -12.80 -11.88 -1.95
N ARG A 33 -13.42 -11.51 -0.82
CA ARG A 33 -12.78 -11.48 0.49
C ARG A 33 -13.09 -12.73 1.29
N SER A 34 -12.14 -13.17 2.11
CA SER A 34 -12.35 -14.21 3.12
C SER A 34 -12.47 -13.56 4.49
N ASN A 35 -13.69 -13.52 5.05
CA ASN A 35 -14.00 -12.81 6.30
C ASN A 35 -13.58 -11.33 6.29
N GLY A 36 -13.75 -10.65 5.15
CA GLY A 36 -13.34 -9.24 4.97
C GLY A 36 -11.86 -9.04 4.64
N PHE A 37 -11.04 -10.09 4.58
CA PHE A 37 -9.62 -9.99 4.25
C PHE A 37 -9.34 -10.38 2.78
N PRO A 38 -8.41 -9.69 2.10
CA PRO A 38 -7.92 -10.11 0.79
C PRO A 38 -7.39 -11.55 0.82
N VAL A 39 -7.58 -12.25 -0.29
CA VAL A 39 -6.97 -13.56 -0.56
C VAL A 39 -5.84 -13.34 -1.56
N PRO A 40 -4.60 -13.13 -1.09
CA PRO A 40 -3.48 -12.80 -1.98
C PRO A 40 -2.94 -14.02 -2.72
N ARG A 41 -2.59 -13.79 -3.99
CA ARG A 41 -1.91 -14.74 -4.87
C ARG A 41 -0.51 -14.25 -5.21
N PHE A 42 0.48 -14.96 -4.67
CA PHE A 42 1.88 -14.56 -4.73
C PHE A 42 2.59 -15.25 -5.88
N ARG A 43 3.37 -14.51 -6.67
CA ARG A 43 4.33 -15.13 -7.61
C ARG A 43 5.36 -15.96 -6.85
N ARG A 44 5.94 -16.97 -7.51
CA ARG A 44 6.90 -17.91 -6.91
C ARG A 44 8.00 -17.25 -6.06
N THR A 45 8.69 -16.25 -6.59
CA THR A 45 9.77 -15.55 -5.87
C THR A 45 9.29 -14.90 -4.57
N VAL A 46 8.03 -14.47 -4.52
CA VAL A 46 7.43 -13.89 -3.32
C VAL A 46 7.06 -14.98 -2.33
N ALA A 47 6.47 -16.09 -2.80
CA ALA A 47 6.21 -17.27 -1.96
C ALA A 47 7.52 -17.80 -1.32
N GLU A 48 8.60 -17.88 -2.09
CA GLU A 48 9.95 -18.26 -1.62
C GLU A 48 10.50 -17.30 -0.56
N ALA A 49 10.06 -16.03 -0.54
CA ALA A 49 10.42 -15.07 0.49
C ALA A 49 9.48 -15.09 1.71
N ILE A 50 8.22 -15.50 1.53
CA ILE A 50 7.23 -15.66 2.60
C ILE A 50 7.60 -16.85 3.48
N ALA A 51 7.94 -18.00 2.91
CA ALA A 51 8.25 -19.21 3.68
C ALA A 51 9.30 -19.01 4.80
N PRO A 52 10.52 -18.51 4.51
CA PRO A 52 11.51 -18.25 5.56
C PRO A 52 11.09 -17.12 6.52
N TRP A 53 10.26 -16.18 6.07
CA TRP A 53 9.73 -15.14 6.95
C TRP A 53 8.74 -15.70 7.97
N LEU A 54 7.78 -16.54 7.57
CA LEU A 54 6.87 -17.24 8.47
C LEU A 54 7.64 -18.08 9.50
N ASN A 55 8.65 -18.84 9.04
CA ASN A 55 9.51 -19.60 9.93
C ASN A 55 10.26 -18.71 10.94
N SER A 56 10.64 -17.50 10.54
CA SER A 56 11.27 -16.53 11.44
C SER A 56 10.32 -15.97 12.48
N LEU A 57 9.03 -15.77 12.15
CA LEU A 57 8.00 -15.34 13.09
C LEU A 57 7.72 -16.45 14.11
N HIS A 58 7.50 -17.67 13.62
CA HIS A 58 7.35 -18.85 14.48
C HIS A 58 8.55 -19.05 15.41
N GLY A 59 9.78 -18.93 14.89
CA GLY A 59 10.99 -19.08 15.70
C GLY A 59 11.15 -18.00 16.80
N ARG A 60 10.52 -16.83 16.65
CA ARG A 60 10.53 -15.76 17.67
C ARG A 60 9.47 -15.99 18.75
N ASP A 61 8.25 -16.34 18.35
CA ASP A 61 7.15 -16.61 19.25
C ASP A 61 6.23 -17.70 18.64
N PRO A 62 6.49 -18.98 18.95
CA PRO A 62 5.70 -20.09 18.44
C PRO A 62 4.23 -20.06 18.87
N SER A 63 3.93 -19.40 19.99
CA SER A 63 2.58 -19.33 20.56
C SER A 63 1.71 -18.28 19.86
N ALA A 64 2.32 -17.18 19.42
CA ALA A 64 1.65 -16.16 18.61
C ALA A 64 1.63 -16.54 17.11
N TRP A 65 2.65 -17.27 16.64
CA TRP A 65 2.84 -17.60 15.23
C TRP A 65 2.98 -19.10 15.02
N ARG A 66 1.88 -19.85 15.05
CA ARG A 66 1.90 -21.33 15.00
C ARG A 66 2.28 -21.95 13.65
N HIS A 67 2.38 -21.15 12.58
CA HIS A 67 2.60 -21.65 11.23
C HIS A 67 4.08 -21.66 10.83
N THR A 68 4.50 -22.77 10.21
CA THR A 68 5.78 -22.89 9.49
C THR A 68 5.53 -23.22 8.04
N ALA A 69 6.48 -22.90 7.17
CA ALA A 69 6.33 -23.07 5.74
C ALA A 69 7.59 -23.57 5.05
N THR A 70 7.40 -24.38 4.02
CA THR A 70 8.46 -24.84 3.11
C THR A 70 7.97 -24.78 1.67
N ILE A 71 8.91 -24.75 0.73
CA ILE A 71 8.62 -24.96 -0.69
C ILE A 71 9.43 -26.16 -1.14
N ASP A 72 8.75 -27.15 -1.70
CA ASP A 72 9.36 -28.34 -2.32
C ASP A 72 8.82 -28.50 -3.74
N GLY A 73 9.72 -28.53 -4.72
CA GLY A 73 9.35 -28.42 -6.13
C GLY A 73 8.46 -27.21 -6.38
N ASP A 74 7.24 -27.44 -6.84
CA ASP A 74 6.25 -26.39 -7.10
C ASP A 74 5.23 -26.22 -5.99
N VAL A 75 5.30 -26.96 -4.88
CA VAL A 75 4.28 -26.94 -3.82
C VAL A 75 4.75 -26.09 -2.64
N PHE A 76 3.92 -25.13 -2.24
CA PHE A 76 4.10 -24.42 -0.97
C PHE A 76 3.37 -25.19 0.13
N SER A 77 4.11 -25.65 1.13
CA SER A 77 3.56 -26.38 2.27
C SER A 77 3.43 -25.44 3.46
N LEU A 78 2.23 -25.36 4.04
CA LEU A 78 1.97 -24.62 5.27
C LEU A 78 1.59 -25.59 6.38
N THR A 79 2.36 -25.62 7.47
CA THR A 79 2.13 -26.50 8.61
C THR A 79 1.69 -25.70 9.82
N ASP A 80 0.51 -25.98 10.35
CA ASP A 80 0.08 -25.53 11.67
C ASP A 80 0.71 -26.47 12.72
N THR A 81 1.70 -25.96 13.46
CA THR A 81 2.46 -26.76 14.43
C THR A 81 1.67 -27.07 15.71
N GLU A 82 0.61 -26.31 15.99
CA GLU A 82 -0.25 -26.51 17.16
C GLU A 82 -1.30 -27.60 16.87
N GLN A 83 -1.94 -27.50 15.70
CA GLN A 83 -2.99 -28.45 15.29
C GLN A 83 -2.44 -29.71 14.58
N GLY A 84 -1.18 -29.67 14.15
CA GLY A 84 -0.55 -30.75 13.38
C GLY A 84 -1.16 -30.91 11.98
N THR A 85 -1.77 -29.85 11.43
CA THR A 85 -2.37 -29.87 10.09
C THR A 85 -1.38 -29.38 9.03
N LEU A 86 -1.50 -29.91 7.83
CA LEU A 86 -0.68 -29.58 6.67
C LEU A 86 -1.59 -29.17 5.52
N GLU A 87 -1.38 -27.96 5.02
CA GLU A 87 -1.99 -27.43 3.81
C GLU A 87 -0.94 -27.44 2.69
N LEU A 88 -1.31 -28.03 1.55
CA LEU A 88 -0.49 -28.06 0.34
C LEU A 88 -1.09 -27.10 -0.69
N ILE A 89 -0.32 -26.11 -1.08
CA ILE A 89 -0.74 -25.03 -1.96
C ILE A 89 0.05 -25.15 -3.26
N GLU A 90 -0.65 -25.63 -4.30
CA GLU A 90 -0.13 -25.63 -5.67
C GLU A 90 -0.33 -24.24 -6.32
N PRO A 91 0.54 -23.84 -7.25
CA PRO A 91 0.35 -22.61 -7.99
C PRO A 91 -0.85 -22.73 -8.94
N ASP A 92 -1.55 -21.63 -9.13
CA ASP A 92 -2.60 -21.54 -10.14
C ASP A 92 -2.03 -21.52 -11.58
N GLU A 93 -2.93 -21.44 -12.57
CA GLU A 93 -2.59 -21.37 -14.00
C GLU A 93 -1.67 -20.19 -14.38
N ASN A 94 -1.52 -19.19 -13.51
CA ASN A 94 -0.65 -18.04 -13.68
C ASN A 94 0.65 -18.15 -12.87
N ASN A 95 0.98 -19.34 -12.35
CA ASN A 95 2.13 -19.61 -11.49
C ASN A 95 2.11 -18.81 -10.17
N ARG A 96 0.92 -18.65 -9.56
CA ARG A 96 0.74 -17.91 -8.30
C ARG A 96 0.18 -18.76 -7.18
N TYR A 97 0.69 -18.56 -5.98
CA TYR A 97 0.36 -19.31 -4.77
C TYR A 97 -0.67 -18.54 -3.94
N ALA A 98 -1.84 -19.14 -3.70
CA ALA A 98 -2.89 -18.60 -2.84
C ALA A 98 -2.56 -18.87 -1.36
N ILE A 99 -1.64 -18.09 -0.80
CA ILE A 99 -1.19 -18.25 0.59
C ILE A 99 -2.05 -17.33 1.47
N GLY A 100 -3.22 -17.80 1.93
CA GLY A 100 -4.23 -16.91 2.51
C GLY A 100 -5.00 -17.45 3.72
N SER A 101 -5.56 -18.65 3.60
CA SER A 101 -6.54 -19.21 4.53
C SER A 101 -5.95 -19.64 5.88
N GLY A 102 -4.77 -20.29 5.87
CA GLY A 102 -4.19 -20.86 7.08
C GLY A 102 -3.37 -19.89 7.93
N VAL A 103 -2.66 -18.96 7.30
CA VAL A 103 -1.58 -18.18 7.96
C VAL A 103 -2.07 -17.09 8.91
N GLY A 104 -3.25 -16.54 8.66
CA GLY A 104 -3.79 -15.37 9.32
C GLY A 104 -4.39 -14.37 8.32
N PRO A 105 -5.13 -13.37 8.80
CA PRO A 105 -5.71 -12.34 7.95
C PRO A 105 -4.62 -11.55 7.23
N TRP A 106 -4.73 -11.45 5.91
CA TRP A 106 -3.93 -10.55 5.11
C TRP A 106 -4.62 -9.19 5.02
N GLU A 107 -3.85 -8.12 5.05
CA GLU A 107 -4.32 -6.74 4.99
C GLU A 107 -3.65 -6.01 3.83
N LEU A 108 -4.39 -5.13 3.16
CA LEU A 108 -3.83 -4.23 2.16
C LEU A 108 -2.95 -3.19 2.85
N THR A 109 -1.79 -2.91 2.26
CA THR A 109 -0.85 -1.98 2.87
C THR A 109 0.03 -1.31 1.82
N ALA A 110 0.83 -0.34 2.27
CA ALA A 110 1.89 0.29 1.47
C ALA A 110 3.24 -0.39 1.76
N PRO A 111 4.19 -0.38 0.82
CA PRO A 111 5.55 -0.83 1.10
C PRO A 111 6.18 0.06 2.18
N GLN A 112 7.10 -0.50 2.96
CA GLN A 112 7.81 0.26 3.97
C GLN A 112 8.61 1.39 3.31
N ARG A 113 8.39 2.62 3.75
CA ARG A 113 9.08 3.82 3.25
C ARG A 113 10.18 4.27 4.20
N ASP A 114 11.16 4.98 3.63
CA ASP A 114 12.20 5.67 4.40
C ASP A 114 11.64 7.00 4.92
N SER A 115 11.37 7.06 6.22
CA SER A 115 10.82 8.25 6.86
C SER A 115 11.73 9.48 6.75
N GLN A 116 13.05 9.29 6.64
CA GLN A 116 13.98 10.40 6.44
C GLN A 116 13.90 10.94 5.02
N ALA A 117 13.74 10.07 4.02
CA ALA A 117 13.52 10.48 2.64
C ALA A 117 12.18 11.20 2.48
N ASP A 118 11.13 10.71 3.15
CA ASP A 118 9.81 11.35 3.15
C ASP A 118 9.83 12.73 3.81
N ALA A 119 10.50 12.85 4.97
CA ALA A 119 10.70 14.14 5.61
C ALA A 119 11.46 15.14 4.73
N ALA A 120 12.46 14.67 3.97
CA ALA A 120 13.19 15.51 3.03
C ALA A 120 12.29 16.07 1.92
N LEU A 121 11.39 15.25 1.35
CA LEU A 121 10.41 15.68 0.34
C LEU A 121 9.47 16.75 0.89
N LEU A 122 9.00 16.59 2.13
CA LEU A 122 8.10 17.54 2.81
C LEU A 122 8.80 18.84 3.21
N SER A 123 10.13 18.83 3.33
CA SER A 123 10.92 20.02 3.69
C SER A 123 11.49 20.78 2.49
N ASP A 124 11.33 20.27 1.26
CA ASP A 124 11.93 20.83 0.05
C ASP A 124 11.12 22.05 -0.47
N PRO A 125 11.63 23.28 -0.32
CA PRO A 125 10.89 24.48 -0.73
C PRO A 125 10.70 24.57 -2.25
N ALA A 126 11.56 23.94 -3.06
CA ALA A 126 11.41 23.96 -4.52
C ALA A 126 10.18 23.15 -4.97
N ARG A 127 9.78 22.16 -4.18
CA ARG A 127 8.56 21.38 -4.41
C ARG A 127 7.33 22.10 -3.90
N LEU A 128 7.44 22.81 -2.79
CA LEU A 128 6.28 23.41 -2.12
C LEU A 128 6.02 24.87 -2.49
N THR A 129 6.87 25.48 -3.30
CA THR A 129 6.60 26.80 -3.91
C THR A 129 5.63 26.64 -5.08
N ALA A 130 4.56 27.43 -5.07
CA ALA A 130 3.56 27.46 -6.14
C ALA A 130 4.15 28.02 -7.44
N GLU A 131 3.89 27.33 -8.54
CA GLU A 131 4.14 27.80 -9.90
C GLU A 131 2.94 28.61 -10.43
N ASP A 132 3.09 29.26 -11.59
CA ASP A 132 2.07 30.11 -12.19
C ASP A 132 0.72 29.38 -12.33
N GLY A 133 -0.32 29.94 -11.71
CA GLY A 133 -1.68 29.41 -11.73
C GLY A 133 -1.98 28.35 -10.66
N GLU A 134 -0.98 27.90 -9.90
CA GLU A 134 -1.18 27.01 -8.76
C GLU A 134 -1.72 27.79 -7.55
N ILE A 135 -2.58 27.12 -6.78
CA ILE A 135 -3.05 27.56 -5.47
C ILE A 135 -2.54 26.60 -4.41
N LEU A 136 -2.36 27.09 -3.18
CA LEU A 136 -2.01 26.25 -2.05
C LEU A 136 -3.25 25.56 -1.50
N VAL A 137 -3.15 24.25 -1.29
CA VAL A 137 -4.22 23.39 -0.80
C VAL A 137 -3.73 22.50 0.33
N THR A 138 -4.57 22.20 1.30
CA THR A 138 -4.24 21.34 2.44
C THR A 138 -5.43 20.42 2.77
N VAL A 139 -5.16 19.28 3.39
CA VAL A 139 -6.18 18.54 4.14
C VAL A 139 -5.93 18.89 5.60
N ASN A 140 -6.78 19.74 6.16
CA ASN A 140 -6.60 20.29 7.48
C ASN A 140 -7.15 19.32 8.55
N ILE A 141 -6.33 18.37 8.99
CA ILE A 141 -6.66 17.38 10.02
C ILE A 141 -6.52 18.02 11.40
N ASP A 142 -5.41 18.74 11.65
CA ASP A 142 -5.08 19.28 12.98
C ASP A 142 -4.64 20.75 13.03
N GLY A 143 -4.59 21.43 11.89
CA GLY A 143 -4.16 22.83 11.78
C GLY A 143 -2.66 23.03 11.55
N GLU A 144 -1.86 21.96 11.58
CA GLU A 144 -0.41 21.99 11.31
C GLU A 144 -0.03 21.26 9.99
N ASP A 145 -1.04 20.76 9.26
CA ASP A 145 -0.84 20.05 7.99
C ASP A 145 -0.21 20.91 6.89
N PRO A 146 0.71 20.34 6.10
CA PRO A 146 1.40 21.04 5.03
C PRO A 146 0.44 21.51 3.92
N ALA A 147 0.78 22.65 3.32
CA ALA A 147 0.12 23.15 2.14
C ALA A 147 0.88 22.73 0.87
N PHE A 148 0.15 22.30 -0.15
CA PHE A 148 0.67 21.79 -1.41
C PHE A 148 0.20 22.66 -2.58
N PRO A 149 1.08 23.03 -3.51
CA PRO A 149 0.66 23.78 -4.69
C PRO A 149 0.00 22.87 -5.73
N ALA A 150 -1.17 23.28 -6.21
CA ALA A 150 -1.96 22.50 -7.17
C ALA A 150 -2.73 23.39 -8.15
N LEU A 151 -3.04 22.85 -9.32
CA LEU A 151 -4.08 23.42 -10.16
C LEU A 151 -5.46 22.97 -9.66
N SER A 152 -6.43 23.89 -9.70
CA SER A 152 -7.84 23.52 -9.54
C SER A 152 -8.35 22.77 -10.77
N TRP A 153 -9.38 21.94 -10.58
CA TRP A 153 -10.11 21.32 -11.68
C TRP A 153 -10.85 22.37 -12.51
N GLN A 154 -10.97 22.16 -13.83
CA GLN A 154 -11.70 23.06 -14.73
C GLN A 154 -13.16 23.15 -14.29
N GLY A 155 -13.55 24.29 -13.70
CA GLY A 155 -14.87 24.51 -13.10
C GLY A 155 -14.84 25.29 -11.78
N GLY A 156 -13.66 25.45 -11.17
CA GLY A 156 -13.45 26.21 -9.93
C GLY A 156 -13.21 25.31 -8.72
N TRP A 157 -12.87 25.94 -7.60
CA TRP A 157 -12.61 25.26 -6.33
C TRP A 157 -13.92 24.95 -5.60
N SER A 158 -14.10 23.69 -5.20
CA SER A 158 -15.06 23.29 -4.17
C SER A 158 -14.34 22.43 -3.14
N ARG A 159 -14.91 22.25 -1.94
CA ARG A 159 -14.41 21.27 -0.95
C ARG A 159 -14.41 19.81 -1.47
N ALA A 160 -15.01 19.59 -2.64
CA ALA A 160 -15.01 18.33 -3.38
C ALA A 160 -14.15 18.42 -4.67
N GLY A 161 -13.30 19.44 -4.80
CA GLY A 161 -12.38 19.58 -5.91
C GLY A 161 -11.27 18.54 -5.83
N SER A 162 -10.85 18.01 -6.98
CA SER A 162 -9.66 17.15 -7.08
C SER A 162 -8.46 18.01 -7.47
N PRO A 163 -7.62 18.47 -6.52
CA PRO A 163 -6.42 19.22 -6.85
C PRO A 163 -5.48 18.38 -7.72
N ARG A 164 -4.86 19.04 -8.70
CA ARG A 164 -3.98 18.39 -9.68
C ARG A 164 -2.54 18.81 -9.47
N PHE A 165 -1.75 17.88 -8.95
CA PHE A 165 -0.38 18.10 -8.50
C PHE A 165 0.63 17.74 -9.59
N ARG A 166 1.58 18.63 -9.88
CA ARG A 166 2.77 18.27 -10.68
C ARG A 166 3.56 17.17 -9.95
N ARG A 167 4.28 16.33 -10.69
CA ARG A 167 5.00 15.15 -10.14
C ARG A 167 5.81 15.45 -8.86
N PRO A 168 6.61 16.53 -8.78
CA PRO A 168 7.39 16.81 -7.57
C PRO A 168 6.54 17.08 -6.32
N VAL A 169 5.34 17.66 -6.50
CA VAL A 169 4.37 17.92 -5.43
C VAL A 169 3.59 16.65 -5.09
N ALA A 170 3.20 15.87 -6.09
CA ALA A 170 2.55 14.57 -5.88
C ALA A 170 3.42 13.63 -5.02
N GLU A 171 4.74 13.66 -5.21
CA GLU A 171 5.69 12.92 -4.36
C GLU A 171 5.64 13.38 -2.90
N ALA A 172 5.52 14.68 -2.64
CA ALA A 172 5.36 15.23 -1.30
C ALA A 172 3.99 14.88 -0.69
N VAL A 173 2.91 14.91 -1.47
CA VAL A 173 1.57 14.49 -1.02
C VAL A 173 1.57 13.02 -0.62
N VAL A 174 2.17 12.12 -1.42
CA VAL A 174 2.29 10.69 -1.09
C VAL A 174 3.13 10.47 0.17
N ALA A 175 4.21 11.24 0.35
CA ALA A 175 5.02 11.21 1.57
C ALA A 175 4.24 11.66 2.81
N TRP A 176 3.42 12.72 2.69
CA TRP A 176 2.55 13.19 3.77
C TRP A 176 1.50 12.14 4.13
N ILE A 177 0.76 11.59 3.16
CA ILE A 177 -0.23 10.51 3.41
C ILE A 177 0.42 9.33 4.14
N SER A 178 1.61 8.91 3.71
CA SER A 178 2.34 7.81 4.34
C SER A 178 2.77 8.13 5.77
N ASN A 179 3.23 9.36 6.02
CA ASN A 179 3.59 9.82 7.36
C ASN A 179 2.37 9.83 8.28
N THR A 180 1.24 10.38 7.80
CA THR A 180 -0.04 10.40 8.53
C THR A 180 -0.50 8.98 8.87
N ALA A 181 -0.48 8.04 7.92
CA ALA A 181 -0.79 6.63 8.18
C ALA A 181 0.13 5.99 9.23
N SER A 182 1.42 6.37 9.28
CA SER A 182 2.35 5.86 10.30
C SER A 182 2.06 6.39 11.71
N MET A 183 1.44 7.56 11.83
CA MET A 183 1.11 8.20 13.11
C MET A 183 -0.21 7.69 13.69
N TYR A 184 -1.25 7.56 12.85
CA TYR A 184 -2.60 7.20 13.29
C TYR A 184 -2.96 5.74 13.04
N GLY A 185 -2.19 5.04 12.20
CA GLY A 185 -2.40 3.63 11.86
C GLY A 185 -3.09 3.44 10.50
N PRO A 186 -2.88 2.26 9.87
CA PRO A 186 -3.39 1.96 8.53
C PRO A 186 -4.91 1.78 8.46
N ASP A 187 -5.58 1.57 9.60
CA ASP A 187 -7.04 1.37 9.68
C ASP A 187 -7.82 2.69 9.82
N GLU A 188 -7.13 3.79 10.14
CA GLU A 188 -7.75 5.11 10.34
C GLU A 188 -7.44 6.08 9.19
N CYS A 189 -6.32 5.86 8.49
CA CYS A 189 -5.79 6.79 7.51
C CYS A 189 -5.51 6.12 6.17
N PHE A 190 -5.68 6.90 5.10
CA PHE A 190 -5.27 6.49 3.76
C PHE A 190 -3.79 6.13 3.73
N SER A 191 -3.44 5.09 2.97
CA SER A 191 -2.04 4.75 2.67
C SER A 191 -1.79 4.99 1.18
N ALA A 192 -0.60 5.50 0.83
CA ALA A 192 -0.25 5.78 -0.55
C ALA A 192 1.19 5.36 -0.90
N TYR A 193 1.41 4.93 -2.14
CA TYR A 193 2.75 4.65 -2.64
C TYR A 193 2.83 4.80 -4.17
N TRP A 194 4.05 4.83 -4.69
CA TRP A 194 4.31 4.84 -6.12
C TRP A 194 4.52 3.42 -6.65
N ASP A 195 3.82 3.09 -7.73
CA ASP A 195 4.06 1.94 -8.60
C ASP A 195 4.46 2.46 -9.99
N GLY A 196 5.77 2.65 -10.18
CA GLY A 196 6.31 3.37 -11.34
C GLY A 196 5.79 4.81 -11.40
N ASP A 197 4.97 5.08 -12.42
CA ASP A 197 4.33 6.38 -12.65
C ASP A 197 2.88 6.45 -12.17
N ILE A 198 2.42 5.47 -11.40
CA ILE A 198 1.08 5.42 -10.84
C ILE A 198 1.15 5.64 -9.34
N VAL A 199 0.30 6.53 -8.81
CA VAL A 199 0.04 6.57 -7.36
C VAL A 199 -1.01 5.52 -7.05
N VAL A 200 -0.68 4.60 -6.14
CA VAL A 200 -1.64 3.67 -5.56
C VAL A 200 -2.12 4.24 -4.23
N LEU A 201 -3.44 4.43 -4.09
CA LEU A 201 -4.08 4.98 -2.90
C LEU A 201 -5.04 3.94 -2.30
N ILE A 202 -4.79 3.57 -1.05
CA ILE A 202 -5.56 2.60 -0.27
C ILE A 202 -6.46 3.36 0.70
N ASP A 203 -7.75 3.06 0.64
CA ASP A 203 -8.81 3.65 1.45
C ASP A 203 -9.14 2.72 2.62
N PRO A 204 -8.84 3.10 3.87
CA PRO A 204 -9.03 2.26 5.05
C PRO A 204 -10.49 1.89 5.29
N GLN A 205 -11.44 2.68 4.78
CA GLN A 205 -12.87 2.42 4.98
C GLN A 205 -13.40 1.35 4.01
N LEU A 206 -12.73 1.14 2.88
CA LEU A 206 -13.18 0.23 1.82
C LEU A 206 -12.37 -1.06 1.75
N VAL A 207 -11.23 -1.18 2.46
CA VAL A 207 -10.35 -2.37 2.36
C VAL A 207 -11.05 -3.70 2.62
N GLY A 208 -12.07 -3.69 3.49
CA GLY A 208 -12.86 -4.87 3.85
C GLY A 208 -14.01 -5.20 2.90
N GLU A 209 -14.32 -4.33 1.92
CA GLU A 209 -15.44 -4.54 1.00
C GLU A 209 -15.09 -5.52 -0.12
N ASP A 210 -16.05 -6.39 -0.45
CA ASP A 210 -15.94 -7.28 -1.61
C ASP A 210 -15.82 -6.47 -2.90
N GLY A 211 -14.87 -6.86 -3.74
CA GLY A 211 -14.59 -6.19 -5.01
C GLY A 211 -13.71 -4.95 -4.89
N TYR A 212 -13.39 -4.47 -3.68
CA TYR A 212 -12.52 -3.31 -3.51
C TYR A 212 -11.13 -3.55 -4.13
N LEU A 213 -10.62 -2.56 -4.85
CA LEU A 213 -9.23 -2.49 -5.29
C LEU A 213 -8.71 -1.08 -5.00
N PRO A 214 -7.44 -0.92 -4.58
CA PRO A 214 -6.84 0.40 -4.39
C PRO A 214 -6.96 1.27 -5.64
N SER A 215 -7.22 2.56 -5.43
CA SER A 215 -7.26 3.54 -6.51
C SER A 215 -5.90 3.66 -7.18
N ARG A 216 -5.88 3.65 -8.52
CA ARG A 216 -4.67 3.79 -9.32
C ARG A 216 -4.73 5.09 -10.10
N ILE A 217 -3.91 6.06 -9.71
CA ILE A 217 -3.95 7.44 -10.21
C ILE A 217 -2.74 7.63 -11.13
N ALA A 218 -3.01 7.72 -12.43
CA ALA A 218 -2.03 8.13 -13.43
C ALA A 218 -1.96 9.66 -13.51
N ALA A 219 -0.91 10.18 -14.15
CA ALA A 219 -0.90 11.57 -14.58
C ALA A 219 -1.96 11.81 -15.68
N ASP A 220 -2.65 12.94 -15.59
CA ASP A 220 -3.47 13.49 -16.67
C ASP A 220 -2.60 13.91 -17.86
N GLU A 221 -3.22 14.32 -18.97
CA GLU A 221 -2.53 14.76 -20.21
C GLU A 221 -1.53 15.91 -19.99
N ASP A 222 -1.71 16.71 -18.93
CA ASP A 222 -0.82 17.80 -18.54
C ASP A 222 0.30 17.37 -17.56
N GLY A 223 0.43 16.06 -17.30
CA GLY A 223 1.46 15.50 -16.43
C GLY A 223 1.18 15.63 -14.93
N ARG A 224 -0.06 15.95 -14.54
CA ARG A 224 -0.46 16.18 -13.14
C ARG A 224 -1.32 15.05 -12.58
N TYR A 225 -1.21 14.83 -11.27
CA TYR A 225 -1.87 13.75 -10.55
C TYR A 225 -3.03 14.30 -9.74
N SER A 226 -4.23 13.73 -9.95
CA SER A 226 -5.43 14.03 -9.17
C SER A 226 -5.50 13.12 -7.94
N ILE A 227 -4.89 13.52 -6.83
CA ILE A 227 -4.78 12.70 -5.61
C ILE A 227 -5.84 13.09 -4.59
N GLY A 228 -6.49 12.10 -3.98
CA GLY A 228 -7.44 12.33 -2.89
C GLY A 228 -8.73 13.00 -3.35
N ALA A 229 -9.34 12.53 -4.44
CA ALA A 229 -10.64 13.04 -4.90
C ALA A 229 -11.75 12.90 -3.83
N THR A 230 -11.57 12.00 -2.87
CA THR A 230 -12.44 11.78 -1.71
C THR A 230 -12.04 12.57 -0.47
N PHE A 231 -10.93 13.32 -0.52
CA PHE A 231 -10.46 14.12 0.61
C PHE A 231 -11.16 15.47 0.65
N GLU A 232 -11.31 16.02 1.85
CA GLU A 232 -11.77 17.40 2.04
C GLU A 232 -10.60 18.37 1.88
N TRP A 233 -10.24 18.66 0.63
CA TRP A 233 -9.22 19.67 0.35
C TRP A 233 -9.72 21.09 0.66
N GLU A 234 -8.92 21.84 1.39
CA GLU A 234 -9.13 23.24 1.71
C GLU A 234 -8.10 24.12 0.99
N ARG A 235 -8.53 25.30 0.56
CA ARG A 235 -7.61 26.32 0.03
C ARG A 235 -6.95 27.02 1.21
N VAL A 236 -5.63 27.20 1.14
CA VAL A 236 -4.88 28.03 2.09
C VAL A 236 -4.87 29.48 1.59
N ASP A 237 -5.20 30.41 2.48
CA ASP A 237 -5.24 31.85 2.23
C ASP A 237 -3.86 32.51 2.29
#